data_AF-A0A4V2AGI4-F1
#
_entry.id   AF-A0A4V2AGI4-F1
#
_cell.length_a   1.000
_cell.length_b   1.000
_cell.length_c   1.000
_cell.angle_alpha   90.00
_cell.angle_beta   90.00
_cell.angle_gamma   90.00
#
_symmetry.space_group_name_H-M   'P 1'
#
loop_
_entity.id
_entity.type
_entity.pdbx_description
1 polymer ?
#
loop_
_entity_poly.entity_id
_entity_poly.type
_entity_poly.pdbx_seq_one_letter_code
_entity_poly.pdbx_strand_id
1 'polypeptide(L)' 'MEHLFKTELPTGGQTRAFDVTFADELYVFTPLDGAGAPVRIRREEDEWHPVDGADAALADACIEELERYLLRQH' A
#
# COMPACT_ATOMS: atom_id res chain seq x y z
N MET A 1 3.14 7.92 13.12
CA MET A 1 2.17 7.36 12.16
C MET A 1 1.43 8.53 11.54
N GLU A 2 1.54 8.67 10.22
CA GLU A 2 0.93 9.72 9.42
C GLU A 2 -0.07 9.09 8.44
N HIS A 3 -1.27 9.65 8.32
CA HIS A 3 -2.22 9.21 7.30
C HIS A 3 -1.88 9.88 5.97
N LEU A 4 -1.77 9.09 4.90
CA LEU A 4 -1.46 9.58 3.56
C LEU A 4 -2.73 9.76 2.73
N PHE A 5 -3.46 8.67 2.47
CA PHE A 5 -4.67 8.65 1.65
C PHE A 5 -5.45 7.34 1.85
N LYS A 6 -6.64 7.28 1.24
CA LYS A 6 -7.45 6.05 1.11
C LYS A 6 -7.53 5.65 -0.35
N THR A 7 -7.50 4.35 -0.62
CA THR A 7 -7.60 3.83 -1.98
C THR A 7 -8.38 2.52 -2.03
N GLU A 8 -8.77 2.10 -3.23
CA GLU A 8 -9.46 0.85 -3.50
C GLU A 8 -8.62 0.01 -4.45
N LEU A 9 -8.23 -1.19 -4.03
CA LEU A 9 -7.32 -2.08 -4.76
C LEU A 9 -7.98 -3.42 -5.10
N PRO A 10 -7.69 -3.99 -6.27
CA PRO A 10 -8.13 -5.35 -6.60
C PRO A 10 -7.38 -6.38 -5.73
N THR A 11 -8.11 -7.30 -5.10
CA THR A 11 -7.59 -8.41 -4.30
C THR A 11 -8.50 -9.61 -4.46
N GLY A 12 -7.97 -10.75 -4.94
CA GLY A 12 -8.73 -12.01 -5.00
C GLY A 12 -10.01 -11.95 -5.82
N GLY A 13 -10.05 -11.13 -6.89
CA GLY A 13 -11.22 -10.95 -7.76
C GLY A 13 -12.28 -9.99 -7.24
N GLN A 14 -12.01 -9.28 -6.14
CA GLN A 14 -12.87 -8.22 -5.60
C GLN A 14 -12.08 -6.93 -5.44
N THR A 15 -12.78 -5.79 -5.38
CA THR A 15 -12.18 -4.51 -5.01
C THR A 15 -12.34 -4.31 -3.50
N ARG A 16 -11.25 -3.96 -2.83
CA ARG A 16 -11.20 -3.74 -1.38
C ARG A 16 -10.65 -2.35 -1.06
N ALA A 17 -11.24 -1.69 -0.07
CA ALA A 17 -10.78 -0.39 0.42
C ALA A 17 -9.65 -0.53 1.44
N PHE A 18 -8.65 0.35 1.33
CA PHE A 18 -7.48 0.42 2.19
C PHE A 18 -7.26 1.84 2.71
N ASP A 19 -6.79 1.92 3.96
CA ASP A 19 -6.24 3.12 4.56
C ASP A 19 -4.72 3.07 4.49
N VAL A 20 -4.09 4.09 3.90
CA VAL A 20 -2.65 4.14 3.66
C VAL A 20 -2.02 5.09 4.65
N THR A 21 -1.09 4.56 5.45
CA THR A 21 -0.36 5.33 6.45
C THR A 21 1.15 5.16 6.28
N PHE A 22 1.92 6.15 6.72
CA PHE A 22 3.36 6.06 6.86
C PHE A 22 3.73 5.90 8.34
N ALA A 23 4.40 4.80 8.68
CA ALA A 23 4.83 4.48 10.04
C ALA A 23 6.09 3.61 10.01
N ASP A 24 7.05 3.87 10.91
CA ASP A 24 8.27 3.07 11.06
C ASP A 24 9.04 2.86 9.74
N GLU A 25 9.13 3.91 8.92
CA GLU A 25 9.75 3.91 7.59
C GLU A 25 9.05 2.98 6.56
N LEU A 26 7.79 2.64 6.82
CA LEU A 26 6.96 1.78 5.99
C LEU A 26 5.70 2.50 5.53
N TYR A 27 5.33 2.25 4.29
CA TYR A 27 4.01 2.50 3.75
C TYR A 27 3.12 1.29 4.07
N VAL A 28 2.09 1.52 4.88
CA VAL A 28 1.23 0.47 5.42
C VAL A 28 -0.18 0.64 4.87
N PHE A 29 -0.61 -0.34 4.07
CA PHE A 29 -1.95 -0.46 3.53
C PHE A 29 -2.78 -1.34 4.47
N THR A 30 -3.69 -0.73 5.22
CA THR A 30 -4.55 -1.44 6.17
C THR A 30 -5.94 -1.66 5.56
N PRO A 31 -6.41 -2.92 5.41
CA PRO A 31 -7.78 -3.21 4.98
C PRO A 31 -8.82 -2.52 5.87
N LEU A 32 -9.75 -1.78 5.25
CA LEU A 32 -10.82 -1.10 5.97
C LEU A 32 -12.04 -2.00 6.26
N ASP A 33 -12.16 -3.11 5.55
CA ASP A 33 -13.21 -4.12 5.76
C ASP A 33 -12.94 -5.04 6.97
N GLY A 34 -11.78 -4.85 7.65
CA GLY A 34 -11.35 -5.67 8.77
C GLY A 34 -10.94 -7.09 8.37
N ALA A 35 -10.81 -7.37 7.08
CA ALA A 35 -10.46 -8.68 6.56
C ALA A 35 -9.11 -8.66 5.83
N GLY A 36 -8.18 -9.49 6.29
CA GLY A 36 -6.85 -9.63 5.70
C GLY A 36 -5.75 -8.93 6.49
N ALA A 37 -4.50 -9.27 6.16
CA ALA A 37 -3.33 -8.65 6.75
C ALA A 37 -3.02 -7.32 6.05
N PRO A 38 -2.47 -6.32 6.77
CA PRO A 38 -1.96 -5.13 6.12
C PRO A 38 -0.78 -5.48 5.19
N VAL A 39 -0.69 -4.75 4.08
CA VAL A 39 0.45 -4.84 3.17
C VAL A 39 1.44 -3.74 3.53
N ARG A 40 2.70 -4.11 3.74
CA ARG A 40 3.78 -3.18 4.08
C ARG A 40 4.76 -3.09 2.94
N ILE A 41 5.05 -1.87 2.52
CA ILE A 41 6.02 -1.56 1.48
C ILE A 41 7.05 -0.61 2.07
N ARG A 42 8.32 -0.87 1.82
CA ARG A 42 9.42 0.04 2.10
C ARG A 42 9.95 0.64 0.81
N ARG A 43 10.48 1.85 0.88
CA ARG A 43 11.27 2.44 -0.20
C ARG A 43 12.73 2.54 0.24
N GLU A 44 13.64 1.89 -0.46
CA GLU A 44 15.09 1.95 -0.21
C GLU A 44 15.79 2.27 -1.54
N GLU A 45 16.71 3.24 -1.55
CA GLU A 45 17.50 3.60 -2.76
C GLU A 45 16.66 3.84 -4.04
N ASP A 46 15.49 4.48 -3.90
CA ASP A 46 14.51 4.70 -4.97
C ASP A 46 13.81 3.45 -5.52
N GLU A 47 14.00 2.30 -4.89
CA GLU A 47 13.29 1.05 -5.20
C GLU A 47 12.23 0.73 -4.14
N TRP A 48 11.14 0.09 -4.60
CA TRP A 48 10.04 -0.35 -3.75
C TRP A 48 10.18 -1.82 -3.39
N HIS A 49 10.12 -2.11 -2.09
CA HIS A 49 10.26 -3.46 -1.56
C HIS A 49 9.05 -3.84 -0.68
N PRO A 50 8.25 -4.83 -1.09
CA PRO A 50 7.26 -5.44 -0.21
C PRO A 50 7.98 -6.10 0.98
N VAL A 51 7.57 -5.76 2.20
CA VAL A 51 8.20 -6.25 3.44
C VAL A 51 7.57 -7.56 3.89
N ASP A 52 6.26 -7.69 3.68
CA ASP A 52 5.50 -8.89 3.99
C ASP A 52 5.30 -9.72 2.71
N GLY A 53 5.17 -11.04 2.84
CA GLY A 53 4.84 -11.96 1.73
C GLY A 53 3.43 -11.79 1.18
N ALA A 54 3.02 -10.54 0.96
CA ALA A 54 1.80 -10.19 0.29
C ALA A 54 1.78 -10.82 -1.11
N ASP A 55 0.58 -11.09 -1.60
CA ASP A 55 0.37 -11.50 -2.97
C ASP A 55 1.04 -10.49 -3.93
N ALA A 56 1.82 -11.00 -4.90
CA ALA A 56 2.63 -10.15 -5.77
C ALA A 56 1.78 -9.13 -6.54
N ALA A 57 0.60 -9.54 -7.03
CA ALA A 57 -0.28 -8.64 -7.77
C ALA A 57 -0.86 -7.54 -6.87
N LEU A 58 -1.17 -7.86 -5.60
CA LEU A 58 -1.59 -6.84 -4.65
C LEU A 58 -0.44 -5.89 -4.29
N ALA A 59 0.77 -6.41 -4.10
CA ALA A 59 1.94 -5.57 -3.81
C ALA A 59 2.23 -4.60 -4.97
N ASP A 60 2.19 -5.07 -6.22
CA ASP A 60 2.36 -4.23 -7.40
C ASP A 60 1.29 -3.12 -7.48
N ALA A 61 0.03 -3.45 -7.21
CA ALA A 61 -1.06 -2.48 -7.20
C ALA A 61 -0.91 -1.43 -6.09
N CYS A 62 -0.43 -1.83 -4.91
CA CYS A 62 -0.10 -0.90 -3.83
C CYS A 62 1.04 0.05 -4.23
N ILE A 63 2.10 -0.47 -4.87
CA ILE A 63 3.24 0.33 -5.35
C ILE A 63 2.77 1.37 -6.37
N GLU A 64 1.95 0.96 -7.34
CA GLU A 64 1.41 1.88 -8.36
C GLU A 64 0.62 3.04 -7.73
N GLU A 65 -0.18 2.76 -6.70
CA GLU A 65 -0.90 3.82 -5.97
C GLU A 65 0.05 4.75 -5.18
N LEU A 66 1.14 4.22 -4.60
CA LEU A 66 2.16 5.06 -3.96
C LEU A 66 2.86 5.97 -4.97
N GLU A 67 3.22 5.46 -6.14
CA GLU A 67 3.83 6.26 -7.21
C GLU A 67 2.88 7.37 -7.68
N ARG A 68 1.62 7.04 -7.94
CA ARG A 68 0.59 8.03 -8.30
C ARG A 68 0.40 9.09 -7.21
N TYR A 69 0.41 8.69 -5.94
CA TYR A 69 0.29 9.61 -4.82
C TYR A 69 1.47 10.57 -4.74
N LEU A 70 2.71 10.05 -4.80
CA LEU A 70 3.92 10.85 -4.73
C LEU A 70 4.07 11.79 -5.94
N LEU A 71 3.70 11.33 -7.14
CA LEU A 71 3.68 12.18 -8.35
C LEU A 71 2.73 13.37 -8.23
N ARG A 72 1.62 13.25 -7.47
CA ARG A 72 0.67 14.36 -7.27
C ARG A 72 1.13 15.38 -6.23
N GLN A 73 2.16 15.08 -5.44
CA GLN A 73 2.70 16.01 -4.44
C GLN A 73 3.79 16.94 -4.99
N HIS A 74 4.31 16.65 -6.17
CA HIS A 74 5.27 17.48 -6.90
C HIS A 74 4.58 18.41 -7.91
#